data_AF-A0A7J0A929-F1
#
_entry.id   AF-A0A7J0A929-F1
#
_cell.length_a   1.000
_cell.length_b   1.000
_cell.length_c   1.000
_cell.angle_alpha   90.00
_cell.angle_beta   90.00
_cell.angle_gamma   90.00
#
_symmetry.space_group_name_H-M   'P 1'
#
loop_
_entity.id
_entity.type
_entity.pdbx_description
1 polymer ?
#
loop_
_entity_poly.entity_id
_entity_poly.type
_entity_poly.pdbx_seq_one_letter_code
_entity_poly.pdbx_strand_id
1 'polypeptide(L)' 'MTSFIIALAVLIGGYFIYGLIVDRIMDTDAGQPMPAITRHNNVDFMPMPAWKHFLYNFSA' A
#
# COMPACT_ATOMS: atom_id res chain seq x y z
N MET A 1 -16.30 25.37 21.43
CA MET A 1 -14.83 25.27 21.23
C MET A 1 -14.28 23.89 21.53
N THR A 2 -14.91 23.12 22.42
CA THR A 2 -14.53 21.73 22.72
C THR A 2 -14.88 20.76 21.58
N SER A 3 -16.05 20.87 20.98
CA SER A 3 -16.50 20.02 19.85
C SER A 3 -15.56 20.06 18.63
N PHE A 4 -14.97 21.22 18.33
CA PHE A 4 -14.02 21.39 17.24
C PHE A 4 -12.71 20.62 17.49
N ILE A 5 -12.17 20.69 18.71
CA ILE A 5 -10.94 19.98 19.08
C ILE A 5 -11.17 18.45 19.08
N ILE A 6 -12.35 18.00 19.52
CA ILE A 6 -12.72 16.57 19.48
C ILE A 6 -12.80 16.08 18.04
N ALA A 7 -13.45 16.84 17.14
CA ALA A 7 -13.52 16.47 15.72
C ALA A 7 -12.13 16.39 15.06
N LEU A 8 -11.23 17.32 15.40
CA LEU A 8 -9.85 17.30 14.92
C LEU A 8 -9.08 16.07 15.45
N ALA A 9 -9.23 15.75 16.74
CA ALA A 9 -8.58 14.58 17.32
C ALA A 9 -9.09 13.27 16.70
N VAL A 10 -10.40 13.16 16.42
CA VAL A 10 -10.98 12.00 15.73
C VAL A 10 -10.50 11.89 14.28
N LEU A 11 -10.38 13.01 13.56
CA LEU A 11 -9.87 13.00 12.18
C LEU A 11 -8.43 12.48 12.12
N ILE A 12 -7.57 12.98 13.00
CA ILE A 12 -6.17 12.58 13.07
C ILE A 12 -6.08 11.12 13.53
N GLY A 13 -6.79 10.75 14.61
CA GLY A 13 -6.82 9.38 15.11
C GLY A 13 -7.33 8.38 14.06
N GLY A 14 -8.40 8.73 13.35
CA GLY A 14 -8.97 7.92 12.27
C GLY A 14 -7.99 7.72 11.11
N TYR A 15 -7.20 8.73 10.75
CA TYR A 15 -6.17 8.61 9.73
C TYR A 15 -5.09 7.58 10.13
N PHE A 16 -4.59 7.64 11.36
CA PHE A 16 -3.60 6.69 11.85
C PHE A 16 -4.15 5.27 12.01
N ILE A 17 -5.37 5.13 12.53
CA ILE A 17 -6.05 3.84 12.68
C ILE A 17 -6.29 3.21 11.31
N TYR A 18 -6.78 3.98 10.34
CA TYR A 18 -7.00 3.51 8.97
C TYR A 18 -5.68 3.08 8.32
N GLY A 19 -4.61 3.89 8.45
CA GLY A 19 -3.29 3.54 7.94
C GLY A 19 -2.76 2.23 8.52
N LEU A 20 -2.85 2.04 9.84
CA LEU A 20 -2.41 0.82 10.52
C LEU A 20 -3.25 -0.41 10.16
N ILE A 21 -4.58 -0.23 10.02
CA ILE A 21 -5.48 -1.31 9.61
C ILE A 21 -5.20 -1.70 8.16
N VAL A 22 -5.04 -0.75 7.25
CA VAL A 22 -4.72 -1.02 5.84
C VAL A 22 -3.37 -1.71 5.71
N ASP A 23 -2.35 -1.27 6.46
CA ASP A 23 -1.04 -1.91 6.46
C ASP A 23 -1.10 -3.37 6.97
N ARG A 24 -1.97 -3.62 7.96
CA ARG A 24 -2.21 -4.97 8.49
C ARG A 24 -3.07 -5.85 7.59
N ILE A 25 -4.01 -5.28 6.83
CA ILE A 25 -4.84 -6.00 5.85
C ILE A 25 -4.04 -6.31 4.59
N MET A 26 -3.21 -5.37 4.14
CA MET A 26 -2.34 -5.56 2.98
C MET A 26 -1.18 -6.51 3.26
N ASP A 27 -1.00 -6.94 4.52
CA ASP A 27 0.05 -7.85 4.97
C ASP A 27 1.34 -7.53 4.22
N THR A 28 1.80 -6.28 4.39
CA THR A 28 3.01 -5.76 3.78
C THR A 28 4.21 -6.51 4.38
N ASP A 29 4.34 -7.78 4.03
CA ASP A 29 5.43 -8.63 4.42
C ASP A 29 6.65 -8.14 3.63
N ALA A 30 7.36 -7.19 4.24
CA ALA A 30 8.62 -6.66 3.75
C ALA A 30 9.70 -7.76 3.60
N GLY A 31 9.45 -8.97 4.12
CA GLY A 31 10.27 -10.15 3.96
C GLY A 31 9.87 -11.05 2.79
N GLN A 32 8.71 -10.87 2.15
CA GLN A 32 8.38 -11.61 0.94
C GLN A 32 9.06 -10.96 -0.26
N PRO A 33 10.09 -11.59 -0.85
CA PRO A 33 10.65 -11.11 -2.10
C PRO A 33 9.53 -11.05 -3.14
N MET A 34 9.35 -9.87 -3.74
CA MET A 34 8.39 -9.63 -4.80
C MET A 34 8.45 -10.80 -5.80
N PRO A 35 7.31 -11.36 -6.25
CA PRO A 35 7.33 -12.51 -7.16
C PRO A 35 8.08 -12.24 -8.48
N ALA A 36 8.29 -10.96 -8.82
CA ALA A 36 9.20 -10.48 -9.86
C ALA A 36 10.67 -10.94 -9.69
N ILE A 37 11.08 -11.28 -8.46
CA ILE A 37 12.43 -11.73 -8.08
C ILE A 37 12.46 -13.26 -7.90
N THR A 38 11.43 -13.84 -7.27
CA THR A 38 11.41 -15.28 -6.89
C THR A 38 10.92 -16.21 -8.01
N ARG A 39 10.07 -15.73 -8.92
CA ARG A 39 9.56 -16.51 -10.06
C ARG A 39 9.85 -15.80 -11.38
N HIS A 40 11.12 -15.49 -11.64
CA HIS A 40 11.56 -14.82 -12.86
C HIS A 40 11.34 -15.69 -14.13
N ASN A 41 10.09 -15.81 -14.55
CA ASN A 41 9.70 -16.21 -15.90
C ASN A 41 9.71 -14.93 -16.71
N ASN A 42 10.62 -14.83 -17.69
CA ASN A 42 10.94 -13.64 -18.49
C ASN A 42 9.79 -13.17 -19.44
N VAL A 43 8.55 -13.42 -19.02
CA VAL A 43 7.29 -13.15 -19.69
C VAL A 43 6.37 -12.39 -18.71
N ASP A 44 6.09 -12.96 -17.53
CA ASP A 44 5.14 -12.39 -16.54
C ASP A 44 5.80 -11.71 -15.33
N PHE A 45 7.06 -12.03 -15.02
CA PHE A 45 7.73 -11.58 -13.79
C PHE A 45 9.12 -11.02 -14.10
N MET A 46 9.18 -9.73 -14.40
CA MET A 46 10.43 -8.98 -14.60
C MET A 46 10.47 -7.81 -13.61
N PRO A 47 11.61 -7.51 -12.96
CA PRO A 47 11.72 -6.33 -12.10
C PRO A 47 11.55 -5.06 -12.94
N MET A 48 10.40 -4.41 -12.76
CA MET A 48 10.08 -3.13 -13.40
C MET A 48 10.13 -2.01 -12.36
N PRO A 49 10.60 -0.82 -12.73
CA PRO A 49 10.59 0.32 -11.82
C PRO A 49 9.14 0.76 -11.55
N ALA A 50 8.84 1.14 -10.30
CA ALA A 50 7.47 1.31 -9.77
C ALA A 50 6.56 2.23 -10.59
N TRP A 51 7.11 3.25 -11.25
CA TRP A 51 6.38 4.16 -12.13
C TRP A 51 5.77 3.47 -13.36
N LYS A 52 6.42 2.42 -13.89
CA LYS A 52 5.96 1.69 -15.06
C LYS A 52 4.90 0.65 -14.70
N HIS A 53 4.95 0.10 -13.49
CA HIS A 53 3.97 -0.86 -12.99
C HIS A 53 2.59 -0.23 -12.80
N PHE A 54 2.52 1.00 -12.26
CA PHE A 54 1.27 1.74 -12.11
C PHE A 54 0.53 1.88 -13.45
N LEU A 55 1.23 2.25 -14.53
CA LEU A 55 0.61 2.45 -15.84
C LEU A 55 0.03 1.16 -16.46
N TYR A 56 0.67 0.01 -16.24
CA TYR A 56 0.20 -1.27 -16.78
C TYR A 56 -1.04 -1.79 -16.06
N ASN A 57 -1.10 -1.64 -14.73
CA ASN A 57 -2.17 -2.21 -13.90
C ASN A 57 -3.54 -1.53 -14.07
N PHE A 58 -3.59 -0.30 -14.60
CA PHE A 58 -4.82 0.45 -14.88
C PHE A 58 -5.27 0.39 -16.35
N SER A 59 -4.49 -0.25 -17.23
CA SER A 59 -4.77 -0.32 -18.68
C SER A 59 -5.51 -1.60 -19.09
N ALA A 60 -5.90 -2.46 -18.14
CA ALA A 60 -6.59 -3.74 -18.39
C ALA A 60 -7.98 -3.76 -17.76
#